data_AF-A0A9X1ZZ60-F1
#
_entry.id   AF-A0A9X1ZZ60-F1
#
_cell.length_a   1.000
_cell.length_b   1.000
_cell.length_c   1.000
_cell.angle_alpha   90.00
_cell.angle_beta   90.00
_cell.angle_gamma   90.00
#
_symmetry.space_group_name_H-M   'P 1'
#
loop_
_entity.id
_entity.type
_entity.pdbx_description
1 polymer ?
#
loop_
_entity_poly.entity_id
_entity_poly.type
_entity_poly.pdbx_seq_one_letter_code
_entity_poly.pdbx_strand_id
1 'polypeptide(L)'
;MGTQQFRVPTVTLIWVGNSELERVPVFRDQKLALIEPLVDFCDFKLASYRRNGINRKGYASYVESLTYSMLSYAEYLAEKKIDWKNEQSRFNLDILLKPVRTLEQFYKPVAHWLDANDTLLRNYGEWALQRIQDNPRSRDSMRKAMATANRKLEWVYEFYCWAQMDAKYASNLMSWDDDKCNIRSSLPSLRVAQTDANVKASAKYPVRFEHTGERSRTKEGQHWATPDEIRQLAHHFRENFDSVLAERNVLLLHLGEHVGWRCESANSLTVDLFSHEAIESQFKAGKDHFLVIPPKQKNYHQFSFPVPWELAYRIQAYIKDSNTGRAAILNAAKGSEKDTGGRIFLSRRGTSLTDRTLSQLFGKAFRAIGAPKGAGYHALRRGMLDDFADRALEARHLAGASVAKDDVLQDIMDVSGHVSGNSYQAYVRSSRRRKKLSIVEKQQAEICAREAEKEQSLMEAAVLRDVIRRRGPVPK
;
A
#
# COMPACT_ATOMS: atom_id res chain seq x y z
N MET A 1 21.70 21.00 -16.12
CA MET A 1 20.30 21.30 -15.75
C MET A 1 19.39 20.54 -16.71
N GLY A 2 18.71 19.49 -16.23
CA GLY A 2 17.86 18.67 -17.09
C GLY A 2 16.54 19.38 -17.37
N THR A 3 16.27 19.70 -18.62
CA THR A 3 14.97 20.18 -19.09
C THR A 3 13.90 19.13 -18.78
N GLN A 4 13.06 19.39 -17.79
CA GLN A 4 11.78 18.69 -17.64
C GLN A 4 10.94 19.00 -18.87
N GLN A 5 10.91 18.07 -19.84
CA GLN A 5 9.89 18.10 -20.87
C GLN A 5 8.53 17.92 -20.19
N PHE A 6 7.78 19.01 -20.07
CA PHE A 6 6.37 18.96 -19.73
C PHE A 6 5.64 18.23 -20.87
N ARG A 7 5.40 16.93 -20.71
CA ARG A 7 4.49 16.19 -21.61
C ARG A 7 3.10 16.79 -21.44
N VAL A 8 2.59 17.43 -22.50
CA VAL A 8 1.17 17.78 -22.60
C VAL A 8 0.37 16.48 -22.47
N PRO A 9 -0.62 16.38 -21.56
CA PRO A 9 -1.42 15.18 -21.41
C PRO A 9 -2.13 14.85 -22.74
N THR A 10 -1.99 13.62 -23.22
CA THR A 10 -2.69 13.15 -24.43
C THR A 10 -4.20 13.02 -24.21
N VAL A 11 -4.62 12.89 -22.96
CA VAL A 11 -6.02 12.78 -22.54
C VAL A 11 -6.23 13.61 -21.27
N THR A 12 -7.35 14.33 -21.20
CA THR A 12 -7.79 15.11 -20.04
C THR A 12 -8.87 14.35 -19.28
N LEU A 13 -8.69 14.22 -17.96
CA LEU A 13 -9.67 13.67 -17.03
C LEU A 13 -10.45 14.81 -16.35
N ILE A 14 -11.77 14.76 -16.42
CA ILE A 14 -12.70 15.68 -15.78
C ILE A 14 -13.64 14.87 -14.89
N TRP A 15 -13.97 15.37 -13.70
CA TRP A 15 -15.00 14.77 -12.85
C TRP A 15 -16.31 15.55 -13.02
N VAL A 16 -17.40 14.85 -13.35
CA VAL A 16 -18.71 15.48 -13.54
C VAL A 16 -19.71 14.87 -12.57
N GLY A 17 -20.38 15.70 -11.76
CA GLY A 17 -21.45 15.29 -10.84
C GLY A 17 -21.60 16.21 -9.63
N ASN A 18 -22.75 16.09 -8.94
CA ASN A 18 -23.15 17.00 -7.86
C ASN A 18 -22.57 16.63 -6.47
N SER A 19 -22.05 15.41 -6.32
CA SER A 19 -21.43 14.93 -5.08
C SER A 19 -20.32 13.92 -5.34
N GLU A 20 -19.46 13.66 -4.34
CA GLU A 20 -18.38 12.66 -4.47
C GLU A 20 -18.86 11.25 -4.79
N LEU A 21 -20.10 10.91 -4.42
CA LEU A 21 -20.72 9.61 -4.67
C LEU A 21 -21.45 9.56 -6.02
N GLU A 22 -21.72 10.72 -6.63
CA GLU A 22 -22.43 10.85 -7.89
C GLU A 22 -21.50 11.19 -9.06
N ARG A 23 -20.27 11.64 -8.79
CA ARG A 23 -19.33 12.02 -9.85
C ARG A 23 -18.91 10.84 -10.72
N VAL A 24 -18.89 11.07 -12.03
CA VAL A 24 -18.44 10.15 -13.07
C VAL A 24 -17.18 10.71 -13.73
N PRO A 25 -16.14 9.89 -13.98
CA PRO A 25 -14.97 10.33 -14.71
C PRO A 25 -15.28 10.49 -16.20
N VAL A 26 -14.87 11.61 -16.77
CA VAL A 26 -15.01 11.96 -18.19
C VAL A 26 -13.63 12.11 -18.80
N PHE A 27 -13.39 11.40 -19.91
CA PHE A 27 -12.11 11.41 -20.62
C PHE A 27 -12.25 12.15 -21.95
N ARG A 28 -11.35 13.11 -22.21
CA ARG A 28 -11.31 13.88 -23.46
C ARG A 28 -9.94 13.80 -24.11
N ASP A 29 -9.88 13.67 -25.42
CA ASP A 29 -8.62 13.68 -26.17
C ASP A 29 -7.98 15.09 -26.23
N GLN A 30 -6.86 15.20 -26.96
CA GLN A 30 -6.18 16.50 -27.17
C GLN A 30 -7.04 17.54 -27.90
N LYS A 31 -8.05 17.11 -28.66
CA LYS A 31 -9.02 17.98 -29.35
C LYS A 31 -10.27 18.23 -28.50
N LEU A 32 -10.24 17.84 -27.23
CA LEU A 32 -11.36 17.88 -26.29
C LEU A 32 -12.57 17.03 -26.70
N ALA A 33 -12.42 16.13 -27.67
CA ALA A 33 -13.45 15.18 -28.06
C ALA A 33 -13.62 14.12 -26.97
N LEU A 34 -14.87 13.76 -26.70
CA LEU A 34 -15.22 12.75 -25.71
C LEU A 34 -14.73 11.37 -26.15
N ILE A 35 -14.16 10.61 -25.22
CA ILE A 35 -13.86 9.18 -25.41
C ILE A 35 -15.05 8.38 -24.85
N GLU A 36 -16.16 8.44 -25.58
CA GLU A 36 -17.50 7.98 -25.16
C GLU A 36 -17.52 6.55 -24.59
N PRO A 37 -16.96 5.51 -25.26
CA PRO A 37 -17.05 4.15 -24.76
C PRO A 37 -16.46 3.96 -23.35
N LEU A 38 -15.39 4.69 -23.02
CA LEU A 38 -14.76 4.60 -21.70
C LEU A 38 -15.57 5.31 -20.61
N VAL A 39 -16.28 6.39 -20.96
CA VAL A 39 -17.16 7.11 -20.05
C VAL A 39 -18.39 6.26 -19.74
N ASP A 40 -19.01 5.67 -20.76
CA ASP A 40 -20.17 4.80 -20.62
C ASP A 40 -19.87 3.57 -19.76
N PHE A 41 -18.70 2.96 -19.96
CA PHE A 41 -18.24 1.85 -19.11
C PHE A 41 -18.08 2.27 -17.65
N CYS A 42 -17.48 3.45 -17.41
CA CYS A 42 -17.31 3.96 -16.06
C CYS A 42 -18.68 4.20 -15.40
N ASP A 43 -19.60 4.86 -16.09
CA ASP A 43 -20.95 5.10 -15.58
C ASP A 43 -21.68 3.79 -15.26
N PHE A 44 -21.65 2.81 -16.18
CA PHE A 44 -22.24 1.48 -15.96
C PHE A 44 -21.71 0.80 -14.69
N LYS A 45 -20.37 0.77 -14.51
CA LYS A 45 -19.75 0.15 -13.34
C LYS A 45 -20.09 0.92 -12.06
N LEU A 46 -20.11 2.25 -12.09
CA LEU A 46 -20.46 3.07 -10.94
C LEU A 46 -21.93 2.93 -10.55
N ALA A 47 -22.86 2.88 -11.52
CA ALA A 47 -24.27 2.64 -11.29
C ALA A 47 -24.52 1.26 -10.67
N SER A 48 -23.84 0.22 -11.18
CA SER A 48 -23.88 -1.13 -10.59
C SER A 48 -23.35 -1.14 -9.14
N TYR A 49 -22.23 -0.46 -8.91
CA TYR A 49 -21.61 -0.40 -7.58
C TYR A 49 -22.48 0.35 -6.55
N ARG A 50 -23.20 1.40 -6.98
CA ARG A 50 -24.16 2.14 -6.14
C ARG A 50 -25.35 1.26 -5.74
N ARG A 51 -25.92 0.50 -6.68
CA ARG A 51 -27.06 -0.40 -6.41
C ARG A 51 -26.75 -1.47 -5.36
N ASN A 52 -25.50 -1.90 -5.27
CA ASN A 52 -25.07 -2.93 -4.32
C ASN A 52 -24.81 -2.42 -2.89
N GLY A 53 -25.17 -1.17 -2.57
CA GLY A 53 -25.15 -0.66 -1.20
C GLY A 53 -23.76 -0.56 -0.57
N ILE A 54 -22.70 -0.47 -1.39
CA ILE A 54 -21.33 -0.47 -0.89
C ILE A 54 -21.01 0.89 -0.23
N ASN A 55 -20.37 0.84 0.93
CA ASN A 55 -20.00 2.03 1.70
C ASN A 55 -19.13 3.04 0.92
N ARG A 56 -19.17 4.30 1.36
CA ARG A 56 -18.48 5.45 0.72
C ARG A 56 -16.97 5.25 0.49
N LYS A 57 -16.27 4.48 1.31
CA LYS A 57 -14.82 4.26 1.16
C LYS A 57 -14.49 3.18 0.13
N GLY A 58 -15.24 2.08 0.15
CA GLY A 58 -15.21 1.05 -0.90
C GLY A 58 -15.48 1.68 -2.26
N TYR A 59 -16.48 2.56 -2.32
CA TYR A 59 -16.80 3.37 -3.50
C TYR A 59 -15.58 4.19 -3.96
N ALA A 60 -14.99 5.03 -3.10
CA ALA A 60 -13.86 5.88 -3.49
C ALA A 60 -12.65 5.09 -4.02
N SER A 61 -12.25 4.01 -3.34
CA SER A 61 -11.13 3.17 -3.79
C SER A 61 -11.43 2.44 -5.10
N TYR A 62 -12.68 2.01 -5.30
CA TYR A 62 -13.13 1.37 -6.53
C TYR A 62 -13.12 2.35 -7.70
N VAL A 63 -13.72 3.53 -7.51
CA VAL A 63 -13.82 4.60 -8.50
C VAL A 63 -12.43 5.06 -8.92
N GLU A 64 -11.50 5.29 -7.99
CA GLU A 64 -10.13 5.67 -8.33
C GLU A 64 -9.43 4.57 -9.15
N SER A 65 -9.54 3.31 -8.72
CA SER A 65 -8.94 2.17 -9.40
C SER A 65 -9.43 2.03 -10.85
N LEU A 66 -10.74 2.11 -11.05
CA LEU A 66 -11.38 2.10 -12.37
C LEU A 66 -10.95 3.31 -13.21
N THR A 67 -11.10 4.52 -12.67
CA THR A 67 -10.85 5.78 -13.38
C THR A 67 -9.42 5.86 -13.90
N TYR A 68 -8.43 5.60 -13.04
CA TYR A 68 -7.03 5.70 -13.45
C TYR A 68 -6.57 4.55 -14.34
N SER A 69 -7.28 3.42 -14.33
CA SER A 69 -7.05 2.34 -15.30
C SER A 69 -7.61 2.72 -16.67
N MET A 70 -8.80 3.31 -16.72
CA MET A 70 -9.40 3.79 -17.97
C MET A 70 -8.68 5.01 -18.54
N LEU A 71 -8.22 5.94 -17.70
CA LEU A 71 -7.34 7.03 -18.14
C LEU A 71 -6.06 6.49 -18.78
N SER A 72 -5.42 5.51 -18.13
CA SER A 72 -4.21 4.87 -18.66
C SER A 72 -4.48 4.21 -20.01
N TYR A 73 -5.64 3.59 -20.19
CA TYR A 73 -6.00 2.99 -21.46
C TYR A 73 -6.33 4.02 -22.54
N ALA A 74 -7.04 5.09 -22.19
CA ALA A 74 -7.31 6.23 -23.06
C ALA A 74 -6.02 6.87 -23.58
N GLU A 75 -5.05 7.09 -22.69
CA GLU A 75 -3.71 7.60 -23.06
C GLU A 75 -3.01 6.67 -24.06
N TYR A 76 -3.12 5.35 -23.86
CA TYR A 76 -2.56 4.37 -24.79
C TYR A 76 -3.22 4.43 -26.17
N LEU A 77 -4.56 4.44 -26.22
CA LEU A 77 -5.30 4.55 -27.48
C LEU A 77 -4.90 5.83 -28.24
N ALA A 78 -4.85 6.97 -27.54
CA ALA A 78 -4.44 8.24 -28.12
C ALA A 78 -2.99 8.23 -28.62
N GLU A 79 -2.05 7.69 -27.83
CA GLU A 79 -0.63 7.61 -28.21
C GLU A 79 -0.40 6.69 -29.42
N LYS A 80 -1.14 5.58 -29.49
CA LYS A 80 -1.07 4.64 -30.62
C LYS A 80 -1.97 5.02 -31.80
N LYS A 81 -2.67 6.16 -31.72
CA LYS A 81 -3.61 6.64 -32.73
C LYS A 81 -4.68 5.61 -33.10
N ILE A 82 -5.13 4.85 -32.10
CA ILE A 82 -6.24 3.91 -32.23
C ILE A 82 -7.53 4.72 -32.10
N ASP A 83 -8.43 4.61 -33.07
CA ASP A 83 -9.69 5.35 -33.07
C ASP A 83 -10.67 4.74 -32.05
N TRP A 84 -11.40 5.61 -31.36
CA TRP A 84 -12.42 5.27 -30.37
C TRP A 84 -13.81 5.82 -30.73
N LYS A 85 -13.92 6.55 -31.84
CA LYS A 85 -15.19 7.13 -32.28
C LYS A 85 -16.06 6.05 -32.89
N ASN A 86 -17.28 5.92 -32.39
CA ASN A 86 -18.27 5.02 -32.95
C ASN A 86 -18.52 5.32 -34.45
N GLU A 87 -18.74 4.31 -35.27
CA GLU A 87 -19.00 4.49 -36.71
C GLU A 87 -20.26 5.33 -36.98
N GLN A 88 -21.23 5.36 -36.06
CA GLN A 88 -22.38 6.28 -36.13
C GLN A 88 -21.95 7.77 -36.08
N SER A 89 -20.84 8.10 -35.43
CA SER A 89 -20.22 9.43 -35.47
C SER A 89 -19.51 9.71 -36.79
N ARG A 90 -19.04 8.66 -37.51
CA ARG A 90 -18.48 8.78 -38.87
C ARG A 90 -19.59 9.03 -39.89
N PHE A 91 -20.74 8.38 -39.75
CA PHE A 91 -21.91 8.52 -40.64
C PHE A 91 -22.47 9.96 -40.69
N ASN A 92 -22.48 10.69 -39.57
CA ASN A 92 -22.99 12.06 -39.51
C ASN A 92 -22.11 13.10 -40.23
N LEU A 93 -20.81 12.82 -40.45
CA LEU A 93 -19.91 13.68 -41.22
C LEU A 93 -19.91 13.32 -42.71
N ASP A 94 -20.08 12.04 -43.05
CA ASP A 94 -20.11 11.57 -44.44
C ASP A 94 -21.35 12.05 -45.22
N ILE A 95 -22.49 12.24 -44.56
CA ILE A 95 -23.70 12.79 -45.18
C ILE A 95 -23.52 14.28 -45.58
N LEU A 96 -22.63 15.02 -44.90
CA LEU A 96 -22.40 16.44 -45.15
C LEU A 96 -21.27 16.71 -46.16
N LEU A 97 -20.50 15.69 -46.58
CA LEU A 97 -19.26 15.88 -47.34
C LEU A 97 -19.13 15.10 -48.65
N LYS A 98 -20.23 14.69 -49.28
CA LYS A 98 -20.16 14.29 -50.70
C LYS A 98 -21.21 15.01 -51.56
N PRO A 99 -20.72 15.73 -52.59
CA PRO A 99 -20.21 15.04 -53.77
C PRO A 99 -18.82 15.51 -54.22
N VAL A 100 -17.73 14.95 -53.67
CA VAL A 100 -16.41 14.99 -54.34
C VAL A 100 -15.61 13.71 -54.08
N ARG A 101 -15.42 12.94 -55.16
CA ARG A 101 -14.32 12.02 -55.52
C ARG A 101 -14.02 10.78 -54.63
N THR A 102 -13.77 9.67 -55.35
CA THR A 102 -13.09 8.40 -55.02
C THR A 102 -12.65 8.19 -53.56
N LEU A 103 -13.46 7.43 -52.80
CA LEU A 103 -13.26 7.12 -51.37
C LEU A 103 -12.11 6.14 -51.08
N GLU A 104 -11.62 5.40 -52.08
CA GLU A 104 -10.64 4.33 -51.85
C GLU A 104 -9.19 4.83 -51.68
N GLN A 105 -8.87 6.06 -52.12
CA GLN A 105 -7.48 6.55 -52.09
C GLN A 105 -7.07 7.30 -50.81
N PHE A 106 -8.00 7.53 -49.87
CA PHE A 106 -7.74 8.28 -48.63
C PHE A 106 -7.99 7.51 -47.33
N TYR A 107 -8.57 6.31 -47.39
CA TYR A 107 -8.75 5.46 -46.21
C TYR A 107 -7.47 4.67 -45.94
N LYS A 108 -6.51 5.26 -45.21
CA LYS A 108 -5.61 4.44 -44.41
C LYS A 108 -6.46 3.83 -43.29
N PRO A 109 -6.54 2.49 -43.14
CA PRO A 109 -7.27 1.90 -42.03
C PRO A 109 -6.60 2.36 -40.72
N VAL A 110 -7.27 3.27 -40.03
CA VAL A 110 -6.90 3.63 -38.67
C VAL A 110 -7.40 2.49 -37.80
N ALA A 111 -6.50 1.82 -37.08
CA ALA A 111 -6.85 0.76 -36.15
C ALA A 111 -7.96 1.26 -35.21
N HIS A 112 -9.03 0.49 -35.04
CA HIS A 112 -10.14 0.85 -34.18
C HIS A 112 -10.10 0.04 -32.89
N TRP A 113 -10.63 0.57 -31.78
CA TRP A 113 -10.63 -0.14 -30.50
C TRP A 113 -11.47 -1.43 -30.53
N LEU A 114 -12.48 -1.52 -31.41
CA LEU A 114 -13.23 -2.76 -31.63
C LEU A 114 -12.43 -3.85 -32.37
N ASP A 115 -11.30 -3.50 -32.99
CA ASP A 115 -10.37 -4.47 -33.58
C ASP A 115 -9.39 -5.05 -32.54
N ALA A 116 -9.65 -4.81 -31.25
CA ALA A 116 -8.77 -5.26 -30.19
C ALA A 116 -8.68 -6.79 -30.15
N ASN A 117 -7.45 -7.26 -29.95
CA ASN A 117 -7.08 -8.66 -29.83
C ASN A 117 -6.06 -8.83 -28.70
N ASP A 118 -5.70 -10.08 -28.40
CA ASP A 118 -4.72 -10.39 -27.35
C ASP A 118 -3.37 -9.65 -27.54
N THR A 119 -2.96 -9.40 -28.79
CA THR A 119 -1.75 -8.61 -29.09
C THR A 119 -1.89 -7.16 -28.66
N LEU A 120 -3.03 -6.51 -28.92
CA LEU A 120 -3.30 -5.15 -28.47
C LEU A 120 -3.28 -5.06 -26.94
N LEU A 121 -3.89 -6.03 -26.26
CA LEU A 121 -3.96 -6.06 -24.80
C LEU A 121 -2.57 -6.31 -24.18
N ARG A 122 -1.76 -7.18 -24.79
CA ARG A 122 -0.34 -7.38 -24.40
C ARG A 122 0.48 -6.10 -24.56
N ASN A 123 0.37 -5.45 -25.72
CA ASN A 123 1.07 -4.20 -26.02
C ASN A 123 0.67 -3.09 -25.05
N TYR A 124 -0.61 -3.00 -24.67
CA TYR A 124 -1.06 -2.10 -23.61
C TYR A 124 -0.43 -2.45 -22.26
N GLY A 125 -0.42 -3.73 -21.89
CA GLY A 125 0.19 -4.20 -20.64
C GLY A 125 1.68 -3.80 -20.53
N GLU A 126 2.45 -4.02 -21.59
CA GLU A 126 3.87 -3.65 -21.69
C GLU A 126 4.06 -2.13 -21.64
N TRP A 127 3.25 -1.38 -22.39
CA TRP A 127 3.27 0.08 -22.37
C TRP A 127 2.95 0.64 -20.98
N ALA A 128 1.95 0.08 -20.30
CA ALA A 128 1.56 0.50 -18.95
C ALA A 128 2.67 0.18 -17.94
N LEU A 129 3.31 -0.99 -18.07
CA LEU A 129 4.45 -1.38 -17.24
C LEU A 129 5.62 -0.42 -17.38
N GLN A 130 6.01 -0.09 -18.63
CA GLN A 130 7.09 0.86 -18.89
C GLN A 130 6.82 2.21 -18.24
N ARG A 131 5.60 2.76 -18.37
CA ARG A 131 5.22 4.03 -17.72
C ARG A 131 5.25 3.98 -16.21
N ILE A 132 4.95 2.82 -15.61
CA ILE A 132 5.05 2.63 -14.17
C ILE A 132 6.52 2.61 -13.74
N GLN A 133 7.42 2.03 -14.53
CA GLN A 133 8.87 2.02 -14.25
C GLN A 133 9.50 3.39 -14.42
N ASP A 134 9.12 4.13 -15.46
CA ASP A 134 9.64 5.47 -15.74
C ASP A 134 9.19 6.53 -14.71
N ASN A 135 8.20 6.22 -13.87
CA ASN A 135 7.72 7.12 -12.84
C ASN A 135 8.75 7.24 -11.70
N PRO A 136 9.31 8.42 -11.41
CA PRO A 136 10.32 8.59 -10.34
C PRO A 136 9.83 8.23 -8.93
N ARG A 137 8.50 8.18 -8.74
CA ARG A 137 7.85 7.75 -7.49
C ARG A 137 7.71 6.25 -7.37
N SER A 138 7.89 5.52 -8.47
CA SER A 138 7.90 4.07 -8.47
C SER A 138 9.05 3.56 -7.61
N ARG A 139 8.83 2.39 -7.03
CA ARG A 139 9.92 1.65 -6.38
C ARG A 139 10.55 0.81 -7.48
N ASP A 140 11.87 0.62 -7.45
CA ASP A 140 12.64 -0.16 -8.44
C ASP A 140 12.35 -1.68 -8.35
N SER A 141 11.08 -2.05 -8.19
CA SER A 141 10.56 -3.40 -7.99
C SER A 141 9.68 -3.77 -9.18
N MET A 142 10.28 -4.52 -10.11
CA MET A 142 9.61 -5.00 -11.32
C MET A 142 8.32 -5.75 -11.00
N ARG A 143 8.33 -6.64 -9.99
CA ARG A 143 7.14 -7.40 -9.56
C ARG A 143 5.95 -6.51 -9.18
N LYS A 144 6.19 -5.40 -8.45
CA LYS A 144 5.12 -4.47 -8.06
C LYS A 144 4.62 -3.64 -9.24
N ALA A 145 5.52 -3.26 -10.15
CA ALA A 145 5.16 -2.59 -11.37
C ALA A 145 4.25 -3.48 -12.23
N MET A 146 4.62 -4.76 -12.41
CA MET A 146 3.82 -5.77 -13.09
C MET A 146 2.45 -5.98 -12.42
N ALA A 147 2.39 -6.07 -11.08
CA ALA A 147 1.10 -6.20 -10.36
C ALA A 147 0.18 -4.99 -10.61
N THR A 148 0.75 -3.78 -10.68
CA THR A 148 0.01 -2.55 -10.95
C THR A 148 -0.47 -2.52 -12.42
N ALA A 149 0.37 -2.94 -13.36
CA ALA A 149 0.01 -3.08 -14.77
C ALA A 149 -1.10 -4.12 -14.96
N ASN A 150 -1.00 -5.27 -14.30
CA ASN A 150 -2.05 -6.30 -14.28
C ASN A 150 -3.39 -5.74 -13.81
N ARG A 151 -3.40 -4.96 -12.71
CA ARG A 151 -4.64 -4.35 -12.22
C ARG A 151 -5.29 -3.42 -13.24
N LYS A 152 -4.49 -2.69 -14.00
CA LYS A 152 -5.00 -1.85 -15.11
C LYS A 152 -5.53 -2.69 -16.27
N LEU A 153 -4.82 -3.77 -16.60
CA LEU A 153 -5.19 -4.70 -17.67
C LEU A 153 -6.49 -5.44 -17.36
N GLU A 154 -6.70 -5.88 -16.12
CA GLU A 154 -7.96 -6.46 -15.65
C GLU A 154 -9.16 -5.56 -15.96
N TRP A 155 -9.04 -4.26 -15.73
CA TRP A 155 -10.09 -3.30 -16.06
C TRP A 155 -10.34 -3.15 -17.56
N VAL A 156 -9.31 -3.31 -18.40
CA VAL A 156 -9.47 -3.30 -19.86
C VAL A 156 -10.20 -4.56 -20.33
N TYR A 157 -9.91 -5.72 -19.75
CA TYR A 157 -10.70 -6.94 -19.99
C TYR A 157 -12.17 -6.77 -19.59
N GLU A 158 -12.42 -6.20 -18.41
CA GLU A 158 -13.78 -5.89 -17.95
C GLU A 158 -14.51 -4.92 -18.87
N PHE A 159 -13.80 -3.94 -19.44
CA PHE A 159 -14.31 -3.01 -20.45
C PHE A 159 -14.74 -3.75 -21.72
N TYR A 160 -13.90 -4.62 -22.28
CA TYR A 160 -14.25 -5.39 -23.48
C TYR A 160 -15.38 -6.39 -23.25
N CYS A 161 -15.42 -7.02 -22.07
CA CYS A 161 -16.55 -7.89 -21.68
C CYS A 161 -17.85 -7.09 -21.62
N TRP A 162 -17.85 -5.90 -21.01
CA TRP A 162 -19.00 -4.99 -20.99
C TRP A 162 -19.40 -4.53 -22.40
N ALA A 163 -18.43 -4.15 -23.24
CA ALA A 163 -18.67 -3.67 -24.60
C ALA A 163 -19.42 -4.71 -25.44
N GLN A 164 -19.06 -6.00 -25.32
CA GLN A 164 -19.74 -7.10 -26.00
C GLN A 164 -21.10 -7.43 -25.36
N MET A 165 -21.14 -7.55 -24.04
CA MET A 165 -22.24 -8.23 -23.38
C MET A 165 -23.35 -7.28 -22.91
N ASP A 166 -23.03 -6.04 -22.53
CA ASP A 166 -24.00 -5.01 -22.09
C ASP A 166 -24.25 -3.96 -23.16
N ALA A 167 -23.19 -3.31 -23.65
CA ALA A 167 -23.31 -2.19 -24.58
C ALA A 167 -23.59 -2.62 -26.03
N LYS A 168 -23.35 -3.91 -26.34
CA LYS A 168 -23.58 -4.53 -27.65
C LYS A 168 -22.84 -3.81 -28.80
N TYR A 169 -21.67 -3.24 -28.54
CA TYR A 169 -20.87 -2.58 -29.57
C TYR A 169 -20.35 -3.55 -30.64
N ALA A 170 -20.09 -4.81 -30.27
CA ALA A 170 -19.75 -5.89 -31.20
C ALA A 170 -20.05 -7.26 -30.58
N SER A 171 -20.38 -8.26 -31.39
CA SER A 171 -20.81 -9.59 -30.92
C SER A 171 -19.67 -10.58 -30.68
N ASN A 172 -18.49 -10.35 -31.28
CA ASN A 172 -17.38 -11.33 -31.33
C ASN A 172 -16.04 -10.74 -30.85
N LEU A 173 -16.06 -9.90 -29.81
CA LEU A 173 -14.83 -9.31 -29.26
C LEU A 173 -14.06 -10.29 -28.40
N MET A 174 -14.77 -11.07 -27.58
CA MET A 174 -14.21 -11.82 -26.47
C MET A 174 -14.90 -13.18 -26.26
N SER A 175 -14.10 -14.24 -26.22
CA SER A 175 -14.54 -15.60 -25.84
C SER A 175 -13.35 -16.44 -25.38
N TRP A 176 -13.60 -17.50 -24.62
CA TRP A 176 -12.58 -18.51 -24.30
C TRP A 176 -12.59 -19.67 -25.30
N ASP A 177 -13.79 -19.99 -25.82
CA ASP A 177 -14.10 -21.22 -26.56
C ASP A 177 -14.34 -20.98 -28.06
N ASP A 178 -14.45 -19.72 -28.50
CA ASP A 178 -14.71 -19.38 -29.90
C ASP A 178 -13.48 -18.69 -30.52
N ASP A 179 -12.82 -19.40 -31.43
CA ASP A 179 -11.64 -18.92 -32.18
C ASP A 179 -11.95 -17.76 -33.14
N LYS A 180 -13.25 -17.44 -33.36
CA LYS A 180 -13.67 -16.26 -34.13
C LYS A 180 -13.62 -14.97 -33.31
N CYS A 181 -13.42 -15.05 -31.99
CA CYS A 181 -13.27 -13.89 -31.13
C CYS A 181 -11.81 -13.43 -31.07
N ASN A 182 -11.61 -12.11 -31.09
CA ASN A 182 -10.27 -11.53 -31.17
C ASN A 182 -9.52 -11.53 -29.82
N ILE A 183 -10.23 -11.49 -28.69
CA ILE A 183 -9.67 -11.50 -27.34
C ILE A 183 -10.01 -12.81 -26.65
N ARG A 184 -8.99 -13.50 -26.14
CA ARG A 184 -9.20 -14.73 -25.38
C ARG A 184 -9.50 -14.39 -23.92
N SER A 185 -10.68 -14.78 -23.42
CA SER A 185 -11.04 -14.61 -21.99
C SER A 185 -12.29 -15.39 -21.62
N SER A 186 -12.31 -15.95 -20.41
CA SER A 186 -13.48 -16.62 -19.84
C SER A 186 -14.51 -15.66 -19.22
N LEU A 187 -14.28 -14.34 -19.21
CA LEU A 187 -15.20 -13.39 -18.56
C LEU A 187 -16.64 -13.45 -19.10
N PRO A 188 -16.90 -13.56 -20.42
CA PRO A 188 -18.27 -13.61 -20.94
C PRO A 188 -19.03 -14.85 -20.45
N SER A 189 -18.41 -16.03 -20.49
CA SER A 189 -19.03 -17.29 -20.05
C SER A 189 -19.28 -17.29 -18.54
N LEU A 190 -18.35 -16.75 -17.74
CA LEU A 190 -18.53 -16.61 -16.30
C LEU A 190 -19.69 -15.69 -15.93
N ARG A 191 -19.88 -14.62 -16.71
CA ARG A 191 -20.96 -13.68 -16.50
C ARG A 191 -22.32 -14.27 -16.84
N VAL A 192 -22.40 -15.08 -17.90
CA VAL A 192 -23.62 -15.84 -18.24
C VAL A 192 -23.92 -16.87 -17.17
N ALA A 193 -22.91 -17.61 -16.72
CA ALA A 193 -23.06 -18.62 -15.66
C ALA A 193 -23.34 -18.02 -14.28
N GLN A 194 -23.11 -16.72 -14.08
CA GLN A 194 -23.18 -16.04 -12.78
C GLN A 194 -22.27 -16.67 -11.71
N THR A 195 -21.12 -17.23 -12.13
CA THR A 195 -20.15 -17.85 -11.21
C THR A 195 -18.75 -17.32 -11.51
N ASP A 196 -17.96 -17.01 -10.47
CA ASP A 196 -16.61 -16.47 -10.64
C ASP A 196 -15.56 -17.04 -9.66
N ALA A 197 -16.00 -17.72 -8.61
CA ALA A 197 -15.17 -18.02 -7.43
C ALA A 197 -14.04 -19.03 -7.69
N ASN A 198 -14.20 -19.94 -8.67
CA ASN A 198 -13.28 -21.07 -8.87
C ASN A 198 -12.43 -20.97 -10.14
N VAL A 199 -12.61 -19.93 -10.97
CA VAL A 199 -11.84 -19.81 -12.21
C VAL A 199 -10.54 -19.07 -11.99
N LYS A 200 -9.45 -19.67 -12.49
CA LYS A 200 -8.10 -19.10 -12.39
C LYS A 200 -8.04 -17.75 -13.08
N ALA A 201 -7.32 -16.81 -12.49
CA ALA A 201 -7.17 -15.48 -13.06
C ALA A 201 -6.46 -15.48 -14.43
N SER A 202 -5.68 -16.52 -14.75
CA SER A 202 -5.06 -16.72 -16.07
C SER A 202 -6.07 -17.09 -17.16
N ALA A 203 -7.26 -17.57 -16.82
CA ALA A 203 -8.35 -17.79 -17.79
C ALA A 203 -9.19 -16.51 -17.99
N LYS A 204 -9.38 -15.73 -16.92
CA LYS A 204 -10.08 -14.44 -16.98
C LYS A 204 -9.27 -13.38 -17.72
N TYR A 205 -7.95 -13.35 -17.47
CA TYR A 205 -7.03 -12.32 -17.98
C TYR A 205 -5.75 -12.97 -18.55
N PRO A 206 -5.79 -13.58 -19.75
CA PRO A 206 -4.71 -14.45 -20.22
C PRO A 206 -3.37 -13.77 -20.49
N VAL A 207 -3.37 -12.50 -20.92
CA VAL A 207 -2.13 -11.78 -21.25
C VAL A 207 -1.50 -11.03 -20.06
N ARG A 208 -1.94 -11.34 -18.84
CA ARG A 208 -1.37 -10.75 -17.62
C ARG A 208 0.08 -11.18 -17.41
N PHE A 209 0.87 -10.34 -16.76
CA PHE A 209 2.20 -10.71 -16.30
C PHE A 209 2.10 -11.77 -15.20
N GLU A 210 2.95 -12.80 -15.29
CA GLU A 210 3.09 -13.84 -14.28
C GLU A 210 4.12 -13.45 -13.20
N HIS A 211 4.21 -14.25 -12.13
CA HIS A 211 5.23 -14.09 -11.07
C HIS A 211 5.30 -12.70 -10.39
N THR A 212 4.18 -11.99 -10.33
CA THR A 212 4.07 -10.63 -9.73
C THR A 212 4.20 -10.60 -8.20
N GLY A 213 4.37 -11.77 -7.55
CA GLY A 213 4.45 -11.87 -6.10
C GLY A 213 3.10 -11.68 -5.39
N GLU A 214 1.96 -11.75 -6.09
CA GLU A 214 0.61 -11.66 -5.49
C GLU A 214 0.36 -12.69 -4.38
N ARG A 215 0.96 -13.88 -4.49
CA ARG A 215 0.90 -14.94 -3.47
C ARG A 215 2.03 -14.86 -2.44
N SER A 216 2.95 -13.90 -2.58
CA SER A 216 4.07 -13.76 -1.65
C SER A 216 3.59 -13.25 -0.30
N ARG A 217 3.79 -14.05 0.75
CA ARG A 217 3.56 -13.64 2.14
C ARG A 217 4.63 -12.66 2.63
N THR A 218 5.77 -12.55 1.94
CA THR A 218 6.86 -11.60 2.19
C THR A 218 6.86 -10.49 1.15
N LYS A 219 6.53 -9.27 1.55
CA LYS A 219 6.44 -8.10 0.67
C LYS A 219 7.81 -7.41 0.61
N GLU A 220 8.56 -7.65 -0.46
CA GLU A 220 9.83 -6.97 -0.75
C GLU A 220 9.64 -5.43 -0.74
N GLY A 221 10.64 -4.69 -0.26
CA GLY A 221 10.64 -3.21 -0.24
C GLY A 221 9.63 -2.57 0.72
N GLN A 222 9.34 -3.22 1.84
CA GLN A 222 8.71 -2.58 3.02
C GLN A 222 9.81 -2.15 4.00
N HIS A 223 9.53 -1.11 4.79
CA HIS A 223 10.47 -0.59 5.79
C HIS A 223 9.95 -0.80 7.21
N TRP A 224 10.81 -1.20 8.13
CA TRP A 224 10.51 -1.37 9.56
C TRP A 224 11.24 -0.27 10.31
N ALA A 225 10.48 0.55 11.03
CA ALA A 225 11.08 1.64 11.80
C ALA A 225 11.97 1.06 12.89
N THR A 226 13.20 1.55 12.98
CA THR A 226 14.13 1.19 14.07
C THR A 226 13.92 2.11 15.28
N PRO A 227 14.37 1.71 16.49
CA PRO A 227 14.35 2.60 17.66
C PRO A 227 15.08 3.92 17.43
N ASP A 228 16.16 3.90 16.65
CA ASP A 228 16.92 5.09 16.31
C ASP A 228 16.14 6.03 15.39
N GLU A 229 15.51 5.50 14.35
CA GLU A 229 14.63 6.29 13.47
C GLU A 229 13.45 6.87 14.24
N ILE A 230 12.89 6.17 15.23
CA ILE A 230 11.82 6.70 16.08
C ILE A 230 12.32 7.93 16.86
N ARG A 231 13.52 7.86 17.47
CA ARG A 231 14.14 9.01 18.15
C ARG A 231 14.38 10.17 17.18
N GLN A 232 14.93 9.89 16.00
CA GLN A 232 15.18 10.88 14.97
C GLN A 232 13.87 11.54 14.47
N LEU A 233 12.77 10.78 14.33
CA LEU A 233 11.47 11.32 13.96
C LEU A 233 10.92 12.25 15.05
N ALA A 234 11.03 11.87 16.33
CA ALA A 234 10.59 12.71 17.43
C ALA A 234 11.39 14.02 17.48
N HIS A 235 12.71 13.94 17.29
CA HIS A 235 13.58 15.11 17.18
C HIS A 235 13.19 16.00 15.99
N HIS A 236 13.06 15.41 14.80
CA HIS A 236 12.65 16.12 13.59
C HIS A 236 11.33 16.87 13.79
N PHE A 237 10.33 16.24 14.43
CA PHE A 237 9.06 16.90 14.69
C PHE A 237 9.19 18.09 15.64
N ARG A 238 10.03 18.00 16.67
CA ARG A 238 10.23 19.10 17.63
C ARG A 238 11.05 20.26 17.08
N GLU A 239 11.99 19.99 16.18
CA GLU A 239 12.81 21.04 15.55
C GLU A 239 12.11 21.77 14.41
N ASN A 240 11.25 21.07 13.65
CA ASN A 240 10.74 21.59 12.37
C ASN A 240 9.26 22.01 12.42
N PHE A 241 8.60 21.86 13.56
CA PHE A 241 7.21 22.26 13.77
C PHE A 241 7.10 23.12 15.03
N ASP A 242 6.08 23.98 15.07
CA ASP A 242 5.73 24.69 16.29
C ASP A 242 5.38 23.70 17.41
N SER A 243 5.53 24.12 18.67
CA SER A 243 5.37 23.26 19.86
C SER A 243 4.06 22.48 19.86
N VAL A 244 2.98 23.12 19.42
CA VAL A 244 1.64 22.53 19.38
C VAL A 244 1.56 21.40 18.34
N LEU A 245 2.00 21.67 17.11
CA LEU A 245 2.01 20.66 16.05
C LEU A 245 3.06 19.56 16.30
N ALA A 246 4.18 19.89 16.94
CA ALA A 246 5.21 18.95 17.32
C ALA A 246 4.66 17.90 18.30
N GLU A 247 4.01 18.33 19.38
CA GLU A 247 3.43 17.38 20.36
C GLU A 247 2.31 16.53 19.75
N ARG A 248 1.46 17.09 18.89
CA ARG A 248 0.50 16.31 18.09
C ARG A 248 1.19 15.20 17.28
N ASN A 249 2.27 15.53 16.58
CA ASN A 249 2.98 14.61 15.70
C ASN A 249 3.72 13.52 16.50
N VAL A 250 4.33 13.90 17.61
CA VAL A 250 5.03 12.99 18.53
C VAL A 250 4.03 12.03 19.20
N LEU A 251 2.84 12.49 19.56
CA LEU A 251 1.81 11.61 20.10
C LEU A 251 1.32 10.59 19.06
N LEU A 252 1.13 11.02 17.80
CA LEU A 252 0.86 10.10 16.69
C LEU A 252 1.98 9.09 16.46
N LEU A 253 3.25 9.51 16.60
CA LEU A 253 4.40 8.63 16.50
C LEU A 253 4.35 7.52 17.56
N HIS A 254 4.12 7.89 18.83
CA HIS A 254 4.04 6.92 19.94
C HIS A 254 2.83 5.98 19.82
N LEU A 255 1.70 6.43 19.29
CA LEU A 255 0.58 5.54 18.95
C LEU A 255 0.96 4.51 17.88
N GLY A 256 1.72 4.93 16.86
CA GLY A 256 2.24 4.04 15.83
C GLY A 256 3.28 3.06 16.35
N GLU A 257 4.11 3.49 17.31
CA GLU A 257 5.18 2.70 17.92
C GLU A 257 4.66 1.69 18.94
N HIS A 258 3.79 2.08 19.88
CA HIS A 258 3.40 1.22 20.99
C HIS A 258 2.15 0.40 20.71
N VAL A 259 1.20 0.95 19.94
CA VAL A 259 -0.08 0.28 19.64
C VAL A 259 -0.09 -0.27 18.21
N GLY A 260 0.76 0.29 17.34
CA GLY A 260 0.85 -0.15 15.96
C GLY A 260 -0.43 0.10 15.15
N TRP A 261 -1.26 1.09 15.50
CA TRP A 261 -2.49 1.32 14.75
C TRP A 261 -2.22 1.61 13.26
N ARG A 262 -3.19 1.25 12.41
CA ARG A 262 -3.21 1.74 11.03
C ARG A 262 -3.46 3.25 11.05
N CYS A 263 -2.94 3.96 10.04
CA CYS A 263 -3.11 5.41 9.89
C CYS A 263 -4.55 5.86 10.13
N GLU A 264 -5.51 5.20 9.48
CA GLU A 264 -6.94 5.52 9.60
C GLU A 264 -7.47 5.30 11.01
N SER A 265 -7.05 4.22 11.69
CA SER A 265 -7.49 3.91 13.05
C SER A 265 -6.99 4.96 14.04
N ALA A 266 -5.70 5.29 14.00
CA ALA A 266 -5.13 6.34 14.84
C ALA A 266 -5.76 7.71 14.57
N ASN A 267 -5.99 8.05 13.30
CA ASN A 267 -6.60 9.32 12.92
C ASN A 267 -8.11 9.40 13.24
N SER A 268 -8.74 8.26 13.57
CA SER A 268 -10.15 8.19 13.91
C SER A 268 -10.46 8.29 15.40
N LEU A 269 -9.47 8.39 16.27
CA LEU A 269 -9.73 8.48 17.70
C LEU A 269 -10.48 9.77 18.05
N THR A 270 -11.43 9.65 18.97
CA THR A 270 -12.21 10.77 19.51
C THR A 270 -11.85 11.05 20.96
N VAL A 271 -12.11 12.27 21.41
CA VAL A 271 -11.83 12.71 22.78
C VAL A 271 -12.57 11.86 23.83
N ASP A 272 -13.79 11.42 23.54
CA ASP A 272 -14.62 10.62 24.45
C ASP A 272 -14.00 9.26 24.78
N LEU A 273 -13.22 8.68 23.85
CA LEU A 273 -12.52 7.41 24.09
C LEU A 273 -11.46 7.54 25.20
N PHE A 274 -11.04 8.75 25.54
CA PHE A 274 -10.03 9.04 26.56
C PHE A 274 -10.57 10.00 27.63
N SER A 275 -11.90 10.01 27.84
CA SER A 275 -12.51 10.76 28.92
C SER A 275 -11.99 10.28 30.29
N HIS A 276 -12.16 11.11 31.32
CA HIS A 276 -11.74 10.73 32.66
C HIS A 276 -12.48 9.48 33.14
N GLU A 277 -13.78 9.44 32.88
CA GLU A 277 -14.67 8.32 33.21
C GLU A 277 -14.26 7.04 32.46
N ALA A 278 -13.89 7.15 31.18
CA ALA A 278 -13.44 6.01 30.39
C ALA A 278 -12.14 5.41 30.94
N ILE A 279 -11.16 6.25 31.30
CA ILE A 279 -9.88 5.80 31.86
C ILE A 279 -10.08 5.21 33.27
N GLU A 280 -10.77 5.92 34.15
CA GLU A 280 -10.99 5.50 35.54
C GLU A 280 -11.78 4.20 35.65
N SER A 281 -12.82 4.02 34.82
CA SER A 281 -13.63 2.80 34.86
C SER A 281 -12.81 1.56 34.51
N GLN A 282 -11.94 1.63 33.50
CA GLN A 282 -11.07 0.52 33.13
C GLN A 282 -9.94 0.30 34.12
N PHE A 283 -9.38 1.38 34.71
CA PHE A 283 -8.33 1.28 35.72
C PHE A 283 -8.85 0.58 36.98
N LYS A 284 -10.02 1.00 37.48
CA LYS A 284 -10.69 0.38 38.64
C LYS A 284 -11.12 -1.07 38.39
N ALA A 285 -11.38 -1.43 37.13
CA ALA A 285 -11.66 -2.80 36.74
C ALA A 285 -10.41 -3.71 36.71
N GLY A 286 -9.22 -3.21 37.12
CA GLY A 286 -8.01 -4.00 37.26
C GLY A 286 -7.41 -4.46 35.93
N LYS A 287 -7.60 -3.69 34.86
CA LYS A 287 -7.03 -4.02 33.54
C LYS A 287 -5.53 -3.68 33.50
N ASP A 288 -4.72 -4.60 32.97
CA ASP A 288 -3.27 -4.36 32.78
C ASP A 288 -2.98 -3.24 31.78
N HIS A 289 -3.92 -2.97 30.87
CA HIS A 289 -3.80 -1.97 29.81
C HIS A 289 -5.13 -1.25 29.60
N PHE A 290 -5.06 -0.04 29.04
CA PHE A 290 -6.24 0.68 28.60
C PHE A 290 -6.72 0.14 27.25
N LEU A 291 -7.90 -0.47 27.21
CA LEU A 291 -8.43 -1.09 26.00
C LEU A 291 -9.22 -0.07 25.18
N VAL A 292 -8.84 0.08 23.90
CA VAL A 292 -9.47 1.03 22.98
C VAL A 292 -9.93 0.34 21.70
N ILE A 293 -11.17 0.61 21.30
CA ILE A 293 -11.72 0.22 19.99
C ILE A 293 -11.79 1.48 19.11
N PRO A 294 -10.88 1.64 18.12
CA PRO A 294 -10.92 2.78 17.21
C PRO A 294 -12.25 2.82 16.42
N PRO A 295 -12.84 4.01 16.21
CA PRO A 295 -14.08 4.16 15.46
C PRO A 295 -13.98 3.74 13.99
N LYS A 296 -12.77 3.80 13.41
CA LYS A 296 -12.51 3.31 12.06
C LYS A 296 -11.49 2.19 12.07
N GLN A 297 -11.91 1.03 11.56
CA GLN A 297 -11.03 -0.10 11.30
C GLN A 297 -11.30 -0.62 9.90
N LYS A 298 -10.25 -1.19 9.30
CA LYS A 298 -10.36 -1.83 7.99
C LYS A 298 -11.45 -2.91 8.04
N ASN A 299 -12.28 -3.01 7.00
CA ASN A 299 -13.36 -4.00 6.91
C ASN A 299 -14.38 -3.97 8.07
N TYR A 300 -14.54 -2.82 8.76
CA TYR A 300 -15.53 -2.65 9.83
C TYR A 300 -15.33 -3.56 11.04
N HIS A 301 -14.11 -4.06 11.24
CA HIS A 301 -13.81 -4.81 12.44
C HIS A 301 -13.94 -3.94 13.71
N GLN A 302 -14.15 -4.59 14.85
CA GLN A 302 -14.26 -3.94 16.17
C GLN A 302 -13.20 -4.49 17.13
N PHE A 303 -11.96 -4.62 16.64
CA PHE A 303 -10.89 -5.11 17.49
C PHE A 303 -10.57 -4.08 18.57
N SER A 304 -10.40 -4.58 19.79
CA SER A 304 -9.88 -3.83 20.92
C SER A 304 -8.36 -3.92 20.91
N PHE A 305 -7.70 -2.80 21.17
CA PHE A 305 -6.25 -2.69 21.19
C PHE A 305 -5.76 -2.30 22.58
N PRO A 306 -4.73 -2.97 23.11
CA PRO A 306 -4.12 -2.58 24.37
C PRO A 306 -3.26 -1.32 24.18
N VAL A 307 -3.62 -0.26 24.89
CA VAL A 307 -2.85 0.98 24.98
C VAL A 307 -2.17 1.02 26.35
N PRO A 308 -0.84 1.26 26.42
CA PRO A 308 -0.17 1.44 27.71
C PRO A 308 -0.82 2.57 28.52
N TRP A 309 -1.00 2.35 29.83
CA TRP A 309 -1.64 3.34 30.72
C TRP A 309 -1.00 4.72 30.63
N GLU A 310 0.33 4.77 30.65
CA GLU A 310 1.11 6.02 30.49
C GLU A 310 0.73 6.78 29.22
N LEU A 311 0.55 6.05 28.11
CA LEU A 311 0.16 6.65 26.83
C LEU A 311 -1.31 7.12 26.86
N ALA A 312 -2.21 6.38 27.50
CA ALA A 312 -3.60 6.78 27.67
C ALA A 312 -3.73 8.08 28.49
N TYR A 313 -3.03 8.17 29.63
CA TYR A 313 -2.98 9.40 30.43
C TYR A 313 -2.34 10.57 29.67
N ARG A 314 -1.27 10.30 28.90
CA ARG A 314 -0.65 11.33 28.06
C ARG A 314 -1.60 11.85 26.97
N ILE A 315 -2.40 10.99 26.36
CA ILE A 315 -3.42 11.40 25.38
C ILE A 315 -4.46 12.29 26.06
N GLN A 316 -4.94 11.90 27.25
CA GLN A 316 -5.88 12.72 28.00
C GLN A 316 -5.30 14.10 28.37
N ALA A 317 -4.05 14.14 28.84
CA ALA A 317 -3.35 15.38 29.14
C ALA A 317 -3.21 16.26 27.89
N TYR A 318 -2.79 15.68 26.75
CA TYR A 318 -2.71 16.38 25.47
C TYR A 318 -4.07 16.94 25.01
N ILE A 319 -5.18 16.23 25.23
CA ILE A 319 -6.51 16.72 24.87
C ILE A 319 -6.85 18.01 25.62
N LYS A 320 -6.52 18.06 26.91
CA LYS A 320 -6.88 19.15 27.83
C LYS A 320 -5.89 20.32 27.83
N ASP A 321 -4.65 20.11 27.40
CA ASP A 321 -3.61 21.13 27.47
C ASP A 321 -3.88 22.32 26.52
N SER A 322 -4.07 23.49 27.14
CA SER A 322 -4.36 24.77 26.49
C SER A 322 -3.14 25.46 25.88
N ASN A 323 -1.92 24.98 26.19
CA ASN A 323 -0.67 25.59 25.74
C ASN A 323 -0.05 24.84 24.56
N THR A 324 0.08 23.51 24.66
CA THR A 324 0.73 22.68 23.63
C THR A 324 -0.15 21.56 23.06
N GLY A 325 -1.34 21.39 23.62
CA GLY A 325 -2.25 20.29 23.30
C GLY A 325 -3.29 20.58 22.20
N ARG A 326 -4.28 19.69 22.13
CA ARG A 326 -5.43 19.81 21.21
C ARG A 326 -6.21 21.10 21.47
N ALA A 327 -6.41 21.46 22.73
CA ALA A 327 -7.13 22.69 23.10
C ALA A 327 -6.39 23.94 22.59
N ALA A 328 -5.05 23.95 22.65
CA ALA A 328 -4.24 25.02 22.08
C ALA A 328 -4.47 25.19 20.56
N ILE A 329 -4.53 24.08 19.80
CA ILE A 329 -4.83 24.12 18.36
C ILE A 329 -6.19 24.75 18.10
N LEU A 330 -7.22 24.31 18.84
CA LEU A 330 -8.58 24.75 18.64
C LEU A 330 -8.75 26.24 18.96
N ASN A 331 -8.15 26.68 20.07
CA ASN A 331 -8.14 28.08 20.51
C ASN A 331 -7.42 28.98 19.48
N ALA A 332 -6.23 28.59 19.04
CA ALA A 332 -5.46 29.36 18.06
C ALA A 332 -6.19 29.46 16.70
N ALA A 333 -6.90 28.41 16.31
CA ALA A 333 -7.69 28.40 15.07
C ALA A 333 -9.04 29.12 15.18
N LYS A 334 -9.45 29.56 16.38
CA LYS A 334 -10.82 30.02 16.67
C LYS A 334 -11.89 29.02 16.16
N GLY A 335 -11.58 27.72 16.25
CA GLY A 335 -12.43 26.66 15.73
C GLY A 335 -13.51 26.23 16.73
N SER A 336 -14.52 25.51 16.25
CA SER A 336 -15.57 24.92 17.08
C SER A 336 -15.42 23.41 17.19
N GLU A 337 -15.91 22.81 18.29
CA GLU A 337 -15.93 21.35 18.45
C GLU A 337 -16.72 20.63 17.35
N LYS A 338 -17.71 21.31 16.77
CA LYS A 338 -18.50 20.79 15.64
C LYS A 338 -17.60 20.49 14.43
N ASP A 339 -16.59 21.33 14.17
CA ASP A 339 -15.68 21.20 13.03
C ASP A 339 -14.62 20.11 13.24
N THR A 340 -14.42 19.68 14.49
CA THR A 340 -13.48 18.61 14.83
C THR A 340 -14.11 17.23 14.64
N GLY A 341 -15.44 17.12 14.74
CA GLY A 341 -16.14 15.84 14.82
C GLY A 341 -15.67 14.99 16.00
N GLY A 342 -15.26 15.64 17.10
CA GLY A 342 -14.70 15.03 18.30
C GLY A 342 -13.31 14.43 18.14
N ARG A 343 -12.63 14.62 16.99
CA ARG A 343 -11.32 13.98 16.72
C ARG A 343 -10.22 14.53 17.63
N ILE A 344 -9.29 13.67 18.05
CA ILE A 344 -8.14 14.05 18.88
C ILE A 344 -7.12 14.86 18.05
N PHE A 345 -6.84 14.43 16.83
CA PHE A 345 -5.76 15.00 16.02
C PHE A 345 -6.30 16.01 15.00
N LEU A 346 -5.96 17.28 15.23
CA LEU A 346 -6.42 18.41 14.44
C LEU A 346 -5.33 18.97 13.54
N SER A 347 -5.74 19.58 12.43
CA SER A 347 -4.89 20.40 11.58
C SER A 347 -4.61 21.75 12.24
N ARG A 348 -3.66 22.53 11.72
CA ARG A 348 -3.42 23.91 12.20
C ARG A 348 -4.65 24.81 12.11
N ARG A 349 -5.63 24.44 11.28
CA ARG A 349 -6.90 25.18 11.11
C ARG A 349 -7.99 24.74 12.07
N GLY A 350 -7.69 23.90 13.07
CA GLY A 350 -8.68 23.38 14.02
C GLY A 350 -9.61 22.29 13.45
N THR A 351 -9.49 21.94 12.18
CA THR A 351 -10.29 20.87 11.54
C THR A 351 -9.63 19.50 11.70
N SER A 352 -10.41 18.43 11.62
CA SER A 352 -9.85 17.05 11.66
C SER A 352 -8.79 16.80 10.56
N LEU A 353 -7.74 16.05 10.90
CA LEU A 353 -6.75 15.60 9.92
C LEU A 353 -7.35 14.59 8.93
N THR A 354 -6.90 14.63 7.67
CA THR A 354 -7.22 13.57 6.70
C THR A 354 -6.19 12.45 6.76
N ASP A 355 -6.60 11.22 6.44
CA ASP A 355 -5.71 10.05 6.38
C ASP A 355 -4.54 10.27 5.40
N ARG A 356 -4.80 11.02 4.32
CA ARG A 356 -3.78 11.44 3.34
C ARG A 356 -2.77 12.40 3.96
N THR A 357 -3.23 13.39 4.71
CA THR A 357 -2.35 14.37 5.38
C THR A 357 -1.43 13.68 6.36
N LEU A 358 -1.95 12.77 7.20
CA LEU A 358 -1.15 12.00 8.15
C LEU A 358 -0.12 11.11 7.42
N SER A 359 -0.55 10.40 6.38
CA SER A 359 0.35 9.56 5.58
C SER A 359 1.47 10.37 4.93
N GLN A 360 1.17 11.57 4.41
CA GLN A 360 2.16 12.47 3.82
C GLN A 360 3.10 13.07 4.86
N LEU A 361 2.59 13.45 6.03
CA LEU A 361 3.38 13.98 7.14
C LEU A 361 4.51 13.00 7.51
N PHE A 362 4.17 11.75 7.79
CA PHE A 362 5.17 10.74 8.13
C PHE A 362 6.05 10.37 6.94
N GLY A 363 5.49 10.29 5.72
CA GLY A 363 6.30 10.02 4.52
C GLY A 363 7.35 11.10 4.25
N LYS A 364 7.07 12.36 4.59
CA LYS A 364 8.03 13.47 4.52
C LYS A 364 9.04 13.40 5.67
N ALA A 365 8.59 13.16 6.90
CA ALA A 365 9.47 13.08 8.07
C ALA A 365 10.50 11.95 7.92
N PHE A 366 10.07 10.74 7.53
CA PHE A 366 10.98 9.62 7.25
C PHE A 366 12.01 9.98 6.18
N ARG A 367 11.60 10.68 5.11
CA ARG A 367 12.54 11.13 4.07
C ARG A 367 13.55 12.15 4.61
N ALA A 368 13.11 13.06 5.48
CA ALA A 368 13.96 14.09 6.06
C ALA A 368 15.06 13.49 6.93
N ILE A 369 14.79 12.37 7.62
CA ILE A 369 15.77 11.64 8.41
C ILE A 369 16.58 10.61 7.60
N GLY A 370 16.47 10.61 6.26
CA GLY A 370 17.25 9.72 5.40
C GLY A 370 16.73 8.28 5.29
N ALA A 371 15.53 7.97 5.79
CA ALA A 371 14.97 6.63 5.71
C ALA A 371 14.63 6.21 4.26
N PRO A 372 14.66 4.90 3.94
CA PRO A 372 14.49 4.41 2.58
C PRO A 372 13.11 4.69 1.97
N LYS A 373 13.04 4.72 0.64
CA LYS A 373 11.79 4.91 -0.12
C LYS A 373 10.72 3.90 0.33
N GLY A 374 9.56 4.40 0.71
CA GLY A 374 8.43 3.57 1.17
C GLY A 374 8.32 3.42 2.68
N ALA A 375 9.24 4.03 3.44
CA ALA A 375 9.02 4.39 4.83
C ALA A 375 7.89 5.43 4.96
N GLY A 376 7.15 5.34 6.05
CA GLY A 376 5.92 6.10 6.31
C GLY A 376 5.23 5.55 7.54
N TYR A 377 4.05 6.05 7.91
CA TYR A 377 3.40 5.70 9.19
C TYR A 377 3.30 4.19 9.47
N HIS A 378 3.03 3.37 8.45
CA HIS A 378 2.95 1.91 8.60
C HIS A 378 4.30 1.23 8.90
N ALA A 379 5.43 1.93 8.78
CA ALA A 379 6.74 1.42 9.20
C ALA A 379 6.83 1.29 10.73
N LEU A 380 6.13 2.16 11.47
CA LEU A 380 6.04 2.11 12.94
C LEU A 380 5.35 0.83 13.38
N ARG A 381 4.13 0.56 12.87
CA ARG A 381 3.42 -0.70 13.10
C ARG A 381 4.27 -1.92 12.76
N ARG A 382 5.03 -1.86 11.68
CA ARG A 382 5.90 -2.98 11.27
C ARG A 382 7.03 -3.19 12.27
N GLY A 383 7.72 -2.11 12.68
CA GLY A 383 8.76 -2.15 13.71
C GLY A 383 8.23 -2.69 15.03
N MET A 384 7.09 -2.19 15.50
CA MET A 384 6.40 -2.67 16.71
C MET A 384 6.15 -4.17 16.68
N LEU A 385 5.58 -4.68 15.57
CA LEU A 385 5.29 -6.11 15.46
C LEU A 385 6.57 -6.97 15.39
N ASP A 386 7.65 -6.46 14.79
CA ASP A 386 8.96 -7.13 14.72
C ASP A 386 9.60 -7.22 16.11
N ASP A 387 9.52 -6.14 16.90
CA ASP A 387 9.96 -6.11 18.31
C ASP A 387 9.10 -7.01 19.20
N PHE A 388 7.78 -6.94 19.07
CA PHE A 388 6.86 -7.81 19.82
C PHE A 388 7.12 -9.29 19.51
N ALA A 389 7.31 -9.64 18.24
CA ALA A 389 7.63 -11.01 17.85
C ALA A 389 8.98 -11.48 18.43
N ASP A 390 9.98 -10.59 18.51
CA ASP A 390 11.25 -10.90 19.17
C ASP A 390 11.03 -11.22 20.65
N ARG A 391 10.31 -10.36 21.38
CA ARG A 391 10.04 -10.54 22.82
C ARG A 391 9.17 -11.75 23.12
N ALA A 392 8.13 -11.99 22.31
CA ALA A 392 7.27 -13.17 22.46
C ALA A 392 8.06 -14.47 22.27
N LEU A 393 8.94 -14.53 21.26
CA LEU A 393 9.83 -15.67 21.07
C LEU A 393 10.80 -15.87 22.26
N GLU A 394 11.28 -14.79 22.86
CA GLU A 394 12.15 -14.87 24.05
C GLU A 394 11.42 -15.42 25.26
N ALA A 395 10.27 -14.82 25.58
CA ALA A 395 9.47 -15.21 26.72
C ALA A 395 9.06 -16.67 26.62
N ARG A 396 8.62 -17.12 25.43
CA ARG A 396 8.28 -18.52 25.19
C ARG A 396 9.50 -19.43 25.33
N HIS A 397 10.66 -19.03 24.82
CA HIS A 397 11.89 -19.80 24.97
C HIS A 397 12.29 -19.96 26.44
N LEU A 398 12.30 -18.87 27.21
CA LEU A 398 12.63 -18.86 28.64
C LEU A 398 11.62 -19.66 29.48
N ALA A 399 10.35 -19.63 29.10
CA ALA A 399 9.29 -20.40 29.77
C ALA A 399 9.22 -21.88 29.33
N GLY A 400 10.09 -22.34 28.43
CA GLY A 400 10.02 -23.68 27.85
C GLY A 400 8.75 -23.93 27.01
N ALA A 401 8.06 -22.88 26.60
CA ALA A 401 6.85 -22.94 25.81
C ALA A 401 7.15 -23.13 24.31
N SER A 402 6.15 -23.57 23.55
CA SER A 402 6.28 -23.75 22.10
C SER A 402 6.65 -22.45 21.38
N VAL A 403 7.69 -22.50 20.56
CA VAL A 403 8.09 -21.45 19.62
C VAL A 403 7.65 -21.77 18.18
N ALA A 404 6.73 -22.73 18.04
CA ALA A 404 6.14 -23.08 16.77
C ALA A 404 5.43 -21.86 16.17
N LYS A 405 5.40 -21.83 14.84
CA LYS A 405 4.94 -20.67 14.09
C LYS A 405 3.52 -20.26 14.46
N ASP A 406 2.59 -21.20 14.51
CA ASP A 406 1.17 -20.86 14.66
C ASP A 406 0.88 -20.32 16.07
N ASP A 407 1.59 -20.81 17.09
CA ASP A 407 1.49 -20.33 18.45
C ASP A 407 1.97 -18.88 18.61
N VAL A 408 3.12 -18.55 18.03
CA VAL A 408 3.66 -17.17 18.09
C VAL A 408 2.84 -16.23 17.22
N LEU A 409 2.31 -16.72 16.09
CA LEU A 409 1.41 -15.92 15.27
C LEU A 409 0.12 -15.57 16.01
N GLN A 410 -0.40 -16.45 16.85
CA GLN A 410 -1.57 -16.18 17.66
C GLN A 410 -1.30 -15.01 18.64
N ASP A 411 -0.17 -15.00 19.35
CA ASP A 411 0.20 -13.88 20.22
C ASP A 411 0.29 -12.55 19.45
N ILE A 412 0.95 -12.58 18.28
CA ILE A 412 1.08 -11.39 17.41
C ILE A 412 -0.30 -10.96 16.90
N MET A 413 -1.21 -11.90 16.65
CA MET A 413 -2.56 -11.62 16.19
C MET A 413 -3.38 -10.91 17.25
N ASP A 414 -3.28 -11.34 18.50
CA ASP A 414 -4.03 -10.76 19.62
C ASP A 414 -3.63 -9.30 19.85
N VAL A 415 -2.33 -8.98 19.76
CA VAL A 415 -1.84 -7.59 19.89
C VAL A 415 -2.11 -6.75 18.64
N SER A 416 -2.00 -7.35 17.45
CA SER A 416 -2.14 -6.62 16.20
C SER A 416 -3.59 -6.49 15.73
N GLY A 417 -4.51 -7.21 16.39
CA GLY A 417 -5.93 -7.27 16.13
C GLY A 417 -6.29 -7.80 14.74
N HIS A 418 -5.48 -8.65 14.08
CA HIS A 418 -5.78 -9.36 12.81
C HIS A 418 -4.70 -10.42 12.45
N VAL A 419 -5.08 -11.49 11.73
CA VAL A 419 -4.13 -12.26 10.89
C VAL A 419 -3.73 -11.40 9.70
N SER A 420 -2.50 -10.89 9.67
CA SER A 420 -2.01 -10.14 8.52
C SER A 420 -0.69 -10.70 7.98
N GLY A 421 -0.40 -10.44 6.71
CA GLY A 421 0.92 -10.71 6.15
C GLY A 421 2.05 -10.01 6.92
N ASN A 422 1.76 -8.93 7.66
CA ASN A 422 2.75 -8.28 8.52
C ASN A 422 3.05 -9.11 9.77
N SER A 423 2.03 -9.74 10.38
CA SER A 423 2.19 -10.64 11.54
C SER A 423 3.08 -11.82 11.17
N TYR A 424 2.84 -12.42 9.99
CA TYR A 424 3.69 -13.46 9.43
C TYR A 424 5.14 -12.99 9.17
N GLN A 425 5.32 -11.80 8.59
CA GLN A 425 6.65 -11.27 8.30
C GLN A 425 7.45 -10.96 9.56
N ALA A 426 6.80 -10.43 10.60
CA ALA A 426 7.43 -10.19 11.89
C ALA A 426 8.00 -11.50 12.46
N TYR A 427 7.17 -12.55 12.56
CA TYR A 427 7.63 -13.88 13.00
C TYR A 427 8.83 -14.40 12.18
N VAL A 428 8.73 -14.38 10.84
CA VAL A 428 9.80 -14.89 9.98
C VAL A 428 11.11 -14.11 10.17
N ARG A 429 11.03 -12.79 10.33
CA ARG A 429 12.20 -11.94 10.56
C ARG A 429 12.83 -12.20 11.92
N SER A 430 12.04 -12.23 12.98
CA SER A 430 12.49 -12.53 14.34
C SER A 430 13.12 -13.91 14.45
N SER A 431 12.47 -14.94 13.90
CA SER A 431 13.00 -16.31 13.84
C SER A 431 14.34 -16.38 13.07
N ARG A 432 14.46 -15.67 11.93
CA ARG A 432 15.72 -15.59 11.18
C ARG A 432 16.81 -14.85 11.95
N ARG A 433 16.49 -13.77 12.68
CA ARG A 433 17.44 -13.03 13.51
C ARG A 433 17.98 -13.92 14.63
N ARG A 434 17.12 -14.63 15.36
CA ARG A 434 17.53 -15.59 16.40
C ARG A 434 18.42 -16.71 15.86
N LYS A 435 18.08 -17.30 14.70
CA LYS A 435 18.94 -18.29 14.05
C LYS A 435 20.33 -17.74 13.71
N LYS A 436 20.41 -16.49 13.23
CA LYS A 436 21.69 -15.83 12.96
C LYS A 436 22.48 -15.57 14.23
N LEU A 437 21.85 -15.06 15.29
CA LEU A 437 22.50 -14.84 16.59
C LEU A 437 23.07 -16.16 17.13
N SER A 438 22.30 -17.25 17.09
CA SER A 438 22.78 -18.58 17.49
C SER A 438 23.99 -19.06 16.69
N ILE A 439 24.05 -18.76 15.39
CA ILE A 439 25.24 -19.08 14.56
C ILE A 439 26.44 -18.23 14.98
N VAL A 440 26.24 -16.93 15.22
CA VAL A 440 27.30 -16.01 15.67
C VAL A 440 27.83 -16.43 17.04
N GLU A 441 26.96 -16.80 17.98
CA GLU A 441 27.34 -17.30 19.30
C GLU A 441 28.17 -18.58 19.21
N LYS A 442 27.77 -19.53 18.35
CA LYS A 442 28.56 -20.74 18.08
C LYS A 442 29.92 -20.42 17.48
N GLN A 443 29.97 -19.52 16.51
CA GLN A 443 31.22 -19.07 15.90
C GLN A 443 32.13 -18.36 16.91
N GLN A 444 31.57 -17.55 17.81
CA GLN A 444 32.35 -16.88 18.85
C GLN A 444 32.91 -17.88 19.86
N ALA A 445 32.13 -18.88 20.26
CA ALA A 445 32.60 -19.96 21.13
C ALA A 445 33.73 -20.77 20.47
N GLU A 446 33.61 -21.08 19.17
CA GLU A 446 34.67 -21.74 18.40
C GLU A 446 35.94 -20.88 18.28
N ILE A 447 35.80 -19.57 18.11
CA ILE A 447 36.94 -18.63 18.10
C ILE A 447 37.65 -18.67 19.46
N CYS A 448 36.91 -18.51 20.56
CA CYS A 448 37.50 -18.56 21.90
C CYS A 448 38.21 -19.90 22.18
N ALA A 449 37.63 -21.03 21.75
CA ALA A 449 38.24 -22.34 21.90
C ALA A 449 39.55 -22.47 21.10
N ARG A 450 39.57 -21.99 19.85
CA ARG A 450 40.79 -21.98 19.02
C ARG A 450 41.86 -21.04 19.54
N GLU A 451 41.47 -19.91 20.13
CA GLU A 451 42.41 -18.99 20.77
C GLU A 451 43.10 -19.66 21.98
N ALA A 452 42.34 -20.39 22.80
CA ALA A 452 42.90 -21.17 23.90
C ALA A 452 43.86 -22.30 23.43
N GLU A 453 43.48 -23.05 22.39
CA GLU A 453 44.36 -24.08 21.79
C GLU A 453 45.66 -23.49 21.22
N LYS A 454 45.57 -22.32 20.60
CA LYS A 454 46.72 -21.59 20.07
C LYS A 454 47.64 -21.13 21.20
N GLU A 455 47.10 -20.59 22.28
CA GLU A 455 47.89 -20.20 23.45
C GLU A 455 48.62 -21.39 24.08
N GLN A 456 47.92 -22.52 24.22
CA GLN A 456 48.53 -23.75 24.72
C GLN A 456 49.67 -24.23 23.80
N SER A 457 49.43 -24.26 22.49
CA SER A 457 50.45 -24.65 21.50
C SER A 457 51.68 -23.72 21.52
N LEU A 458 51.46 -22.41 21.70
CA LEU A 458 52.55 -21.44 21.84
C LEU A 458 53.35 -21.66 23.13
N MET A 459 52.68 -22.02 24.22
CA MET A 459 53.32 -22.35 25.49
C MET A 459 54.16 -23.63 25.37
N GLU A 460 53.62 -24.68 24.77
CA GLU A 460 54.35 -25.93 24.50
C GLU A 460 55.56 -25.69 23.58
N ALA A 461 55.40 -24.90 22.53
CA ALA A 461 56.51 -24.51 21.65
C ALA A 461 57.58 -23.69 22.39
N ALA A 462 57.19 -22.82 23.32
CA ALA A 462 58.13 -22.06 24.14
C ALA A 462 58.93 -22.98 25.08
N VAL A 463 58.28 -23.95 25.71
CA VAL A 463 58.93 -24.97 26.55
C VAL A 463 59.91 -25.81 25.72
N LEU A 464 59.48 -26.30 24.54
CA LEU A 464 60.34 -27.04 23.62
C LEU A 464 61.57 -26.25 23.17
N ARG A 465 61.40 -24.95 22.85
CA ARG A 465 62.52 -24.06 22.52
C ARG A 465 63.50 -23.92 23.68
N ASP A 466 63.02 -23.82 24.91
CA ASP A 466 63.89 -23.73 26.08
C ASP A 466 64.66 -25.05 26.32
N VAL A 467 64.01 -26.20 26.15
CA VAL A 467 64.65 -27.51 26.21
C VAL A 467 65.74 -27.67 25.15
N ILE A 468 65.47 -27.28 23.91
CA ILE A 468 66.46 -27.32 22.81
C ILE A 468 67.64 -26.38 23.14
N ARG A 469 67.36 -25.17 23.64
CA ARG A 469 68.41 -24.21 24.05
C ARG A 469 69.31 -24.77 25.15
N ARG A 470 68.75 -25.52 26.11
CA ARG A 470 69.50 -26.15 27.21
C ARG A 470 70.31 -27.39 26.79
N ARG A 471 69.93 -28.09 25.71
CA ARG A 471 70.64 -29.28 25.24
C ARG A 471 71.95 -28.98 24.49
N GLY A 472 72.20 -27.71 24.10
CA GLY A 472 73.42 -27.31 23.39
C GLY A 472 73.56 -27.94 21.99
N PRO A 473 74.40 -27.40 21.10
CA PRO A 473 74.59 -27.99 19.78
C PRO A 473 75.21 -29.39 19.90
N VAL A 474 74.62 -30.36 19.21
CA VAL A 474 75.17 -31.72 19.13
C VAL A 474 76.60 -31.62 18.57
N PRO A 475 77.63 -32.14 19.28
CA PRO A 475 79.00 -32.12 18.79
C PRO A 475 79.08 -32.89 17.47
N LYS A 476 79.83 -32.34 16.51
CA LYS A 476 80.07 -32.95 15.19
C LYS A 476 80.74 -34.31 15.28
#